data_AF-A0A1H7MTU4-F1
#
_entry.id   AF-A0A1H7MTU4-F1
#
_cell.length_a   1.000
_cell.length_b   1.000
_cell.length_c   1.000
_cell.angle_alpha   90.00
_cell.angle_beta   90.00
_cell.angle_gamma   90.00
#
_symmetry.space_group_name_H-M   'P 1'
#
loop_
_entity.id
_entity.type
_entity.pdbx_description
1 polymer ?
#
loop_
_entity_poly.entity_id
_entity_poly.type
_entity_poly.pdbx_seq_one_letter_code
_entity_poly.pdbx_strand_id
1 'polypeptide(L)'
;MEANIELETGEGVAIRVIDNQQKEHKIEMYPDGEIDYHSTNGYASDPSDRTNSEDEFFSQARRYAQYHVAQETDHDTIPWDLNPDQFETVRRVLLNLSAEEVETWFGELFAQSLSHYRDHPDVDTGDVSRPHELPADKIGPESAVLYKQEIYLDDADEIEAVSGVIVEYYVAKGERRTVHHGEVPDRDPDACVEVSPAPLVAVEPFRDYLAYNLRCQIRDCYVGMGLEPPSQYKVLGPGQYRFTGKYQHFECYPEYYRKDADIPGYSHEFTPELPVSESELGGLLEATGNQSLYDQLKDTLFSA
;
A
#
# COMPACT_ATOMS: atom_id res chain seq x y z
N MET A 1 -8.77 7.75 18.98
CA MET A 1 -9.98 6.94 18.84
C MET A 1 -10.16 6.11 20.10
N GLU A 2 -11.40 5.96 20.56
CA GLU A 2 -11.77 5.06 21.66
C GLU A 2 -13.04 4.31 21.27
N ALA A 3 -13.19 3.06 21.71
CA ALA A 3 -14.36 2.27 21.39
C ALA A 3 -14.83 1.41 22.58
N ASN A 4 -16.11 1.07 22.57
CA ASN A 4 -16.71 0.14 23.52
C ASN A 4 -17.83 -0.65 22.83
N ILE A 5 -17.70 -1.97 22.79
CA ILE A 5 -18.76 -2.87 22.34
C ILE A 5 -19.92 -2.79 23.36
N GLU A 6 -21.12 -2.43 22.89
CA GLU A 6 -22.31 -2.27 23.72
C GLU A 6 -23.20 -3.51 23.69
N LEU A 7 -23.18 -4.25 22.57
CA LEU A 7 -23.94 -5.47 22.38
C LEU A 7 -23.24 -6.36 21.36
N GLU A 8 -23.18 -7.65 21.65
CA GLU A 8 -22.71 -8.70 20.74
C GLU A 8 -23.77 -9.80 20.70
N THR A 9 -24.21 -10.16 19.50
CA THR A 9 -25.16 -11.23 19.26
C THR A 9 -24.70 -12.07 18.08
N GLY A 10 -25.31 -13.24 17.87
CA GLY A 10 -25.02 -14.03 16.67
C GLY A 10 -25.44 -13.35 15.35
N GLU A 11 -26.22 -12.28 15.40
CA GLU A 11 -26.68 -11.53 14.21
C GLU A 11 -25.82 -10.29 13.92
N GLY A 12 -25.01 -9.83 14.88
CA GLY A 12 -24.18 -8.64 14.71
C GLY A 12 -23.72 -8.01 16.02
N VAL A 13 -22.92 -6.94 15.87
CA VAL A 13 -22.23 -6.21 16.95
C VAL A 13 -22.62 -4.74 16.90
N ALA A 14 -23.04 -4.19 18.05
CA ALA A 14 -23.24 -2.76 18.23
C ALA A 14 -22.09 -2.17 19.06
N ILE A 15 -21.49 -1.10 18.53
CA ILE A 15 -20.28 -0.48 19.07
C ILE A 15 -20.43 1.03 19.10
N ARG A 16 -20.00 1.62 20.21
CA ARG A 16 -19.86 3.07 20.35
C ARG A 16 -18.41 3.46 20.15
N VAL A 17 -18.15 4.41 19.26
CA VAL A 17 -16.81 4.96 18.97
C VAL A 17 -16.77 6.44 19.30
N ILE A 18 -15.69 6.89 19.93
CA ILE A 18 -15.34 8.31 20.08
C ILE A 18 -14.17 8.58 19.14
N ASP A 19 -14.38 9.48 18.18
CA ASP A 19 -13.34 9.83 17.21
C ASP A 19 -12.31 10.82 17.78
N ASN A 20 -11.27 11.13 16.99
CA ASN A 20 -10.24 12.10 17.41
C ASN A 20 -10.77 13.53 17.56
N GLN A 21 -11.91 13.85 16.96
CA GLN A 21 -12.60 15.13 17.10
C GLN A 21 -13.60 15.15 18.26
N GLN A 22 -13.56 14.12 19.12
CA GLN A 22 -14.41 13.95 20.29
C GLN A 22 -15.90 13.83 19.93
N LYS A 23 -16.22 13.30 18.74
CA LYS A 23 -17.58 12.99 18.31
C LYS A 23 -17.89 11.54 18.62
N GLU A 24 -19.09 11.33 19.15
CA GLU A 24 -19.61 9.99 19.40
C GLU A 24 -20.29 9.44 18.14
N HIS A 25 -19.97 8.20 17.82
CA HIS A 25 -20.54 7.41 16.75
C HIS A 25 -21.20 6.17 17.33
N LYS A 26 -22.37 5.83 16.81
CA LYS A 26 -23.05 4.57 17.07
C LYS A 26 -23.05 3.78 15.78
N ILE A 27 -22.41 2.61 15.81
CA ILE A 27 -22.18 1.77 14.65
C ILE A 27 -22.71 0.38 14.99
N GLU A 28 -23.44 -0.21 14.04
CA GLU A 28 -23.86 -1.61 14.09
C GLU A 28 -23.33 -2.28 12.82
N MET A 29 -22.78 -3.48 12.98
CA MET A 29 -22.20 -4.26 11.87
C MET A 29 -22.51 -5.74 12.00
N TYR A 30 -22.52 -6.43 10.88
CA TYR A 30 -22.62 -7.88 10.80
C TYR A 30 -21.29 -8.56 11.21
N PRO A 31 -21.30 -9.87 11.50
CA PRO A 31 -20.09 -10.64 11.83
C PRO A 31 -18.96 -10.61 10.79
N ASP A 32 -19.26 -10.28 9.54
CA ASP A 32 -18.31 -10.11 8.43
C ASP A 32 -17.81 -8.66 8.26
N GLY A 33 -18.23 -7.76 9.16
CA GLY A 33 -17.85 -6.37 9.16
C GLY A 33 -18.66 -5.46 8.24
N GLU A 34 -19.68 -5.96 7.52
CA GLU A 34 -20.60 -5.10 6.78
C GLU A 34 -21.34 -4.16 7.75
N ILE A 35 -21.27 -2.85 7.48
CA ILE A 35 -21.88 -1.83 8.35
C ILE A 35 -23.39 -1.73 8.04
N ASP A 36 -24.23 -2.22 8.96
CA ASP A 36 -25.69 -2.13 8.88
C ASP A 36 -26.19 -0.73 9.24
N TYR A 37 -25.61 -0.13 10.28
CA TYR A 37 -26.01 1.18 10.78
C TYR A 37 -24.80 2.02 11.20
N HIS A 38 -24.83 3.32 10.88
CA HIS A 38 -23.88 4.28 11.42
C HIS A 38 -24.55 5.65 11.58
N SER A 39 -24.60 6.15 12.81
CA SER A 39 -25.06 7.50 13.12
C SER A 39 -24.12 8.27 14.05
N THR A 40 -24.14 9.59 13.92
CA THR A 40 -23.46 10.53 14.81
C THR A 40 -24.20 11.86 14.79
N ASN A 41 -24.15 12.61 15.89
CA ASN A 41 -24.58 14.01 15.95
C ASN A 41 -23.43 14.99 15.72
N GLY A 42 -22.21 14.48 15.46
CA GLY A 42 -21.00 15.28 15.31
C GLY A 42 -20.80 15.87 13.91
N TYR A 43 -21.43 15.28 12.90
CA TYR A 43 -21.28 15.59 11.47
C TYR A 43 -22.64 15.60 10.77
N ALA A 44 -22.71 16.18 9.58
CA ALA A 44 -23.94 16.15 8.77
C ALA A 44 -24.34 14.70 8.43
N SER A 45 -25.64 14.41 8.40
CA SER A 45 -26.14 13.09 8.03
C SER A 45 -26.03 12.83 6.52
N ASP A 46 -26.26 13.88 5.71
CA ASP A 46 -26.04 13.84 4.26
C ASP A 46 -24.54 13.97 3.95
N PRO A 47 -23.93 12.98 3.25
CA PRO A 47 -22.54 13.06 2.84
C PRO A 47 -22.22 14.29 1.99
N SER A 48 -23.16 14.82 1.18
CA SER A 48 -22.88 16.00 0.34
C SER A 48 -22.73 17.30 1.13
N ASP A 49 -23.18 17.31 2.39
CA ASP A 49 -23.07 18.45 3.29
C ASP A 49 -21.79 18.38 4.16
N ARG A 50 -20.99 17.32 4.04
CA ARG A 50 -19.72 17.16 4.78
C ARG A 50 -18.56 17.74 3.99
N THR A 51 -17.60 18.31 4.71
CA THR A 51 -16.25 18.54 4.16
C THR A 51 -15.52 17.21 3.95
N ASN A 52 -14.48 17.20 3.10
CA ASN A 52 -13.64 15.99 2.89
C ASN A 52 -13.09 15.44 4.21
N SER A 53 -12.67 16.32 5.12
CA SER A 53 -12.13 15.90 6.43
C SER A 53 -13.21 15.29 7.33
N GLU A 54 -14.41 15.88 7.36
CA GLU A 54 -15.52 15.32 8.15
C GLU A 54 -15.97 13.95 7.62
N ASP A 55 -16.02 13.79 6.29
CA ASP A 55 -16.34 12.50 5.69
C ASP A 55 -15.24 11.45 5.93
N GLU A 56 -13.98 11.89 5.96
CA GLU A 56 -12.88 11.01 6.32
C GLU A 56 -12.92 10.59 7.79
N PHE A 57 -13.17 11.51 8.74
CA PHE A 57 -13.31 11.17 10.17
C PHE A 57 -14.49 10.21 10.39
N PHE A 58 -15.61 10.44 9.69
CA PHE A 58 -16.74 9.52 9.68
C PHE A 58 -16.36 8.13 9.16
N SER A 59 -15.52 8.07 8.12
CA SER A 59 -15.01 6.81 7.56
C SER A 59 -13.96 6.14 8.44
N GLN A 60 -13.10 6.91 9.13
CA GLN A 60 -12.13 6.41 10.12
C GLN A 60 -12.86 5.72 11.27
N ALA A 61 -13.97 6.29 11.77
CA ALA A 61 -14.78 5.67 12.82
C ALA A 61 -15.29 4.28 12.43
N ARG A 62 -15.70 4.07 11.17
CA ARG A 62 -16.10 2.74 10.66
C ARG A 62 -14.94 1.75 10.63
N ARG A 63 -13.80 2.14 10.04
CA ARG A 63 -12.62 1.26 9.95
C ARG A 63 -12.06 0.91 11.32
N TYR A 64 -12.02 1.87 12.23
CA TYR A 64 -11.61 1.63 13.62
C TYR A 64 -12.59 0.72 14.37
N ALA A 65 -13.90 0.87 14.13
CA ALA A 65 -14.90 -0.02 14.73
C ALA A 65 -14.71 -1.47 14.27
N GLN A 66 -14.54 -1.68 12.96
CA GLN A 66 -14.24 -3.00 12.39
C GLN A 66 -12.99 -3.59 13.06
N TYR A 67 -11.87 -2.87 13.01
CA TYR A 67 -10.63 -3.30 13.66
C TYR A 67 -10.81 -3.62 15.14
N HIS A 68 -11.48 -2.77 15.92
CA HIS A 68 -11.68 -3.01 17.34
C HIS A 68 -12.52 -4.26 17.60
N VAL A 69 -13.58 -4.49 16.82
CA VAL A 69 -14.39 -5.72 16.95
C VAL A 69 -13.56 -6.96 16.64
N ALA A 70 -12.77 -6.95 15.56
CA ALA A 70 -11.91 -8.09 15.21
C ALA A 70 -10.81 -8.37 16.25
N GLN A 71 -10.36 -7.36 17.00
CA GLN A 71 -9.36 -7.54 18.06
C GLN A 71 -9.95 -8.06 19.38
N GLU A 72 -11.24 -7.79 19.64
CA GLU A 72 -11.89 -8.11 20.92
C GLU A 72 -12.85 -9.32 20.82
N THR A 73 -13.11 -9.82 19.61
CA THR A 73 -14.06 -10.91 19.33
C THR A 73 -13.48 -11.88 18.30
N ASP A 74 -14.20 -12.98 18.01
CA ASP A 74 -13.82 -13.94 16.97
C ASP A 74 -14.38 -13.55 15.57
N HIS A 75 -14.91 -12.33 15.41
CA HIS A 75 -15.50 -11.87 14.15
C HIS A 75 -14.42 -11.35 13.18
N ASP A 76 -14.48 -11.82 11.93
CA ASP A 76 -13.63 -11.34 10.85
C ASP A 76 -14.29 -10.14 10.16
N THR A 77 -14.11 -8.96 10.76
CA THR A 77 -14.78 -7.73 10.32
C THR A 77 -13.88 -6.80 9.52
N ILE A 78 -12.59 -7.11 9.39
CA ILE A 78 -11.63 -6.26 8.70
C ILE A 78 -11.58 -6.68 7.24
N PRO A 79 -11.88 -5.80 6.27
CA PRO A 79 -11.69 -6.11 4.86
C PRO A 79 -10.25 -6.56 4.59
N TRP A 80 -10.05 -7.55 3.73
CA TRP A 80 -8.72 -8.11 3.43
C TRP A 80 -7.71 -7.03 3.03
N ASP A 81 -8.17 -5.99 2.32
CA ASP A 81 -7.33 -4.89 1.84
C ASP A 81 -7.03 -3.82 2.92
N LEU A 82 -7.50 -3.99 4.16
CA LEU A 82 -7.29 -3.09 5.29
C LEU A 82 -6.80 -3.82 6.55
N ASN A 83 -6.33 -5.06 6.44
CA ASN A 83 -5.92 -5.86 7.58
C ASN A 83 -4.41 -5.71 7.87
N PRO A 84 -4.01 -4.92 8.89
CA PRO A 84 -2.60 -4.70 9.19
C PRO A 84 -1.88 -5.96 9.67
N ASP A 85 -2.59 -6.87 10.34
CA ASP A 85 -2.00 -8.12 10.85
C ASP A 85 -1.74 -9.08 9.69
N GLN A 86 -2.69 -9.23 8.76
CA GLN A 86 -2.50 -10.04 7.55
C GLN A 86 -1.37 -9.48 6.67
N PHE A 87 -1.30 -8.15 6.51
CA PHE A 87 -0.20 -7.53 5.78
C PHE A 87 1.16 -7.75 6.44
N GLU A 88 1.24 -7.78 7.78
CA GLU A 88 2.47 -8.14 8.48
C GLU A 88 2.84 -9.61 8.26
N THR A 89 1.86 -10.53 8.28
CA THR A 89 2.07 -11.94 7.96
C THR A 89 2.68 -12.09 6.57
N VAL A 90 2.02 -11.56 5.54
CA VAL A 90 2.53 -11.61 4.15
C VAL A 90 3.90 -10.93 4.05
N ARG A 91 4.11 -9.80 4.71
CA ARG A 91 5.41 -9.11 4.71
C ARG A 91 6.53 -9.98 5.28
N ARG A 92 6.27 -10.75 6.35
CA ARG A 92 7.24 -11.69 6.93
C ARG A 92 7.51 -12.88 6.01
N VAL A 93 6.48 -13.40 5.32
CA VAL A 93 6.65 -14.44 4.30
C VAL A 93 7.57 -13.94 3.19
N LEU A 94 7.29 -12.74 2.64
CA LEU A 94 8.13 -12.12 1.61
C LEU A 94 9.59 -12.02 2.04
N LEU A 95 9.87 -11.54 3.25
CA LEU A 95 11.24 -11.37 3.75
C LEU A 95 12.02 -12.68 3.92
N ASN A 96 11.32 -13.82 4.04
CA ASN A 96 11.94 -15.13 4.20
C ASN A 96 12.16 -15.85 2.86
N LEU A 97 11.62 -15.35 1.75
CA LEU A 97 11.83 -15.94 0.44
C LEU A 97 13.31 -15.86 0.02
N SER A 98 13.80 -16.97 -0.51
CA SER A 98 15.05 -17.04 -1.27
C SER A 98 14.92 -16.35 -2.63
N ALA A 99 16.05 -16.04 -3.27
CA ALA A 99 16.05 -15.45 -4.60
C ALA A 99 15.32 -16.32 -5.65
N GLU A 100 15.45 -17.64 -5.55
CA GLU A 100 14.76 -18.59 -6.44
C GLU A 100 13.24 -18.55 -6.26
N GLU A 101 12.77 -18.43 -5.01
CA GLU A 101 11.34 -18.29 -4.72
C GLU A 101 10.79 -16.93 -5.16
N VAL A 102 11.57 -15.85 -5.01
CA VAL A 102 11.18 -14.53 -5.51
C VAL A 102 11.06 -14.54 -7.03
N GLU A 103 12.02 -15.13 -7.74
CA GLU A 103 11.93 -15.30 -9.19
C GLU A 103 10.71 -16.13 -9.59
N THR A 104 10.42 -17.21 -8.85
CA THR A 104 9.28 -18.09 -9.11
C THR A 104 7.95 -17.38 -8.96
N TRP A 105 7.74 -16.64 -7.87
CA TRP A 105 6.45 -16.01 -7.55
C TRP A 105 6.30 -14.61 -8.15
N PHE A 106 7.38 -13.84 -8.19
CA PHE A 106 7.36 -12.41 -8.52
C PHE A 106 8.21 -12.07 -9.75
N GLY A 107 8.81 -13.03 -10.45
CA GLY A 107 9.67 -12.79 -11.61
C GLY A 107 8.97 -12.05 -12.75
N GLU A 108 7.68 -12.34 -13.01
CA GLU A 108 6.91 -11.60 -14.01
C GLU A 108 6.65 -10.15 -13.60
N LEU A 109 6.32 -9.91 -12.32
CA LEU A 109 6.15 -8.56 -11.78
C LEU A 109 7.47 -7.78 -11.80
N PHE A 110 8.57 -8.43 -11.44
CA PHE A 110 9.92 -7.88 -11.49
C PHE A 110 10.30 -7.47 -12.92
N ALA A 111 10.14 -8.38 -13.88
CA ALA A 111 10.40 -8.10 -15.30
C ALA A 111 9.50 -6.97 -15.83
N GLN A 112 8.21 -6.98 -15.48
CA GLN A 112 7.29 -5.91 -15.86
C GLN A 112 7.72 -4.55 -15.30
N SER A 113 8.09 -4.50 -14.02
CA SER A 113 8.60 -3.28 -13.36
C SER A 113 9.85 -2.75 -14.04
N LEU A 114 10.87 -3.59 -14.24
CA LEU A 114 12.13 -3.20 -14.87
C LEU A 114 11.94 -2.78 -16.33
N SER A 115 11.07 -3.47 -17.09
CA SER A 115 10.79 -3.17 -18.49
C SER A 115 10.18 -1.78 -18.73
N HIS A 116 9.69 -1.11 -17.68
CA HIS A 116 9.23 0.27 -17.73
C HIS A 116 10.34 1.22 -18.18
N TYR A 117 11.59 0.88 -17.89
CA TYR A 117 12.77 1.68 -18.21
C TYR A 117 13.49 1.26 -19.49
N ARG A 118 13.07 0.16 -20.14
CA ARG A 118 13.73 -0.42 -21.33
C ARG A 118 13.94 0.58 -22.48
N ASP A 119 13.00 1.49 -22.66
CA ASP A 119 13.02 2.47 -23.75
C ASP A 119 13.75 3.78 -23.36
N HIS A 120 14.27 3.86 -22.12
CA HIS A 120 15.02 5.01 -21.63
C HIS A 120 16.49 4.92 -22.09
N PRO A 121 17.05 5.99 -22.72
CA PRO A 121 18.37 5.93 -23.34
C PRO A 121 19.51 5.67 -22.36
N ASP A 122 19.33 6.04 -21.09
CA ASP A 122 20.36 5.96 -20.04
C ASP A 122 20.15 4.77 -19.08
N VAL A 123 19.32 3.79 -19.42
CA VAL A 123 19.06 2.61 -18.57
C VAL A 123 19.37 1.33 -19.33
N ASP A 124 20.39 0.60 -18.88
CA ASP A 124 20.60 -0.77 -19.34
C ASP A 124 19.73 -1.73 -18.51
N THR A 125 18.58 -2.08 -19.07
CA THR A 125 17.70 -3.12 -18.51
C THR A 125 18.11 -4.54 -18.91
N GLY A 126 19.23 -4.70 -19.63
CA GLY A 126 19.60 -5.96 -20.26
C GLY A 126 18.54 -6.48 -21.23
N ASP A 127 18.50 -7.80 -21.41
CA ASP A 127 17.53 -8.49 -22.27
C ASP A 127 16.16 -8.71 -21.60
N VAL A 128 15.75 -7.81 -20.68
CA VAL A 128 14.48 -7.98 -19.95
C VAL A 128 13.29 -7.99 -20.92
N SER A 129 12.46 -9.02 -20.81
CA SER A 129 11.19 -9.05 -21.53
C SER A 129 10.21 -8.03 -20.92
N ARG A 130 9.27 -7.51 -21.73
CA ARG A 130 8.09 -6.80 -21.23
C ARG A 130 6.91 -7.78 -21.27
N PRO A 131 6.53 -8.43 -20.16
CA PRO A 131 5.48 -9.44 -20.16
C PRO A 131 4.15 -8.92 -20.74
N HIS A 132 3.76 -7.71 -20.32
CA HIS A 132 2.52 -7.06 -20.75
C HIS A 132 2.81 -5.70 -21.36
N GLU A 133 2.30 -5.50 -22.58
CA GLU A 133 2.47 -4.24 -23.30
C GLU A 133 1.74 -3.09 -22.59
N LEU A 134 2.45 -1.98 -22.45
CA LEU A 134 1.89 -0.74 -21.93
C LEU A 134 1.26 0.05 -23.07
N PRO A 135 0.13 0.73 -22.85
CA PRO A 135 -0.39 1.62 -23.87
C PRO A 135 0.61 2.76 -24.14
N ALA A 136 0.94 2.98 -25.41
CA ALA A 136 2.05 3.85 -25.82
C ALA A 136 1.92 5.31 -25.34
N ASP A 137 0.70 5.79 -25.05
CA ASP A 137 0.43 7.13 -24.53
C ASP A 137 0.52 7.22 -22.99
N LYS A 138 0.75 6.09 -22.31
CA LYS A 138 0.79 5.95 -20.84
C LYS A 138 2.19 5.73 -20.29
N ILE A 139 3.19 5.73 -21.17
CA ILE A 139 4.60 5.92 -20.84
C ILE A 139 4.81 7.41 -20.51
N GLY A 140 4.13 7.86 -19.46
CA GLY A 140 4.26 9.21 -18.90
C GLY A 140 5.39 9.27 -17.86
N PRO A 141 5.47 10.32 -17.04
CA PRO A 141 6.45 10.38 -15.95
C PRO A 141 6.26 9.22 -14.95
N GLU A 142 7.33 8.90 -14.21
CA GLU A 142 7.28 7.96 -13.07
C GLU A 142 6.06 8.31 -12.19
N SER A 143 5.20 7.33 -11.88
CA SER A 143 3.88 7.39 -11.19
C SER A 143 2.61 7.32 -12.06
N ALA A 144 2.70 7.39 -13.40
CA ALA A 144 1.51 7.24 -14.26
C ALA A 144 0.95 5.80 -14.34
N VAL A 145 1.78 4.82 -13.95
CA VAL A 145 1.50 3.38 -13.99
C VAL A 145 1.85 2.77 -12.63
N LEU A 146 1.01 1.86 -12.14
CA LEU A 146 1.30 0.96 -11.03
C LEU A 146 1.24 -0.47 -11.53
N TYR A 147 2.13 -1.29 -10.99
CA TYR A 147 2.08 -2.73 -11.11
C TYR A 147 1.69 -3.32 -9.78
N LYS A 148 0.72 -4.22 -9.81
CA LYS A 148 0.22 -4.89 -8.60
C LYS A 148 0.24 -6.39 -8.80
N GLN A 149 0.30 -7.11 -7.69
CA GLN A 149 0.15 -8.54 -7.67
C GLN A 149 -0.48 -8.95 -6.35
N GLU A 150 -1.53 -9.76 -6.43
CA GLU A 150 -2.22 -10.31 -5.27
C GLU A 150 -1.48 -11.56 -4.80
N ILE A 151 -1.42 -11.76 -3.48
CA ILE A 151 -0.69 -12.83 -2.81
C ILE A 151 -1.69 -13.62 -1.99
N TYR A 152 -1.63 -14.94 -2.12
CA TYR A 152 -2.52 -15.90 -1.48
C TYR A 152 -1.66 -16.86 -0.65
N LEU A 153 -1.91 -16.91 0.66
CA LEU A 153 -1.24 -17.80 1.60
C LEU A 153 -2.10 -19.04 1.86
N ASP A 154 -1.46 -20.17 2.16
CA ASP A 154 -2.13 -21.35 2.70
C ASP A 154 -2.26 -21.29 4.23
N ASP A 155 -2.87 -22.32 4.83
CA ASP A 155 -3.06 -22.44 6.28
C ASP A 155 -1.74 -22.52 7.10
N ALA A 156 -0.59 -22.70 6.43
CA ALA A 156 0.74 -22.75 7.04
C ALA A 156 1.52 -21.44 6.89
N ASP A 157 0.87 -20.37 6.43
CA ASP A 157 1.48 -19.08 6.06
C ASP A 157 2.56 -19.22 4.96
N GLU A 158 2.40 -20.18 4.03
CA GLU A 158 3.25 -20.29 2.83
C GLU A 158 2.53 -19.73 1.61
N ILE A 159 3.27 -19.21 0.61
CA ILE A 159 2.65 -18.74 -0.63
C ILE A 159 2.08 -19.94 -1.39
N GLU A 160 0.75 -19.98 -1.49
CA GLU A 160 0.01 -20.97 -2.28
C GLU A 160 -0.08 -20.53 -3.74
N ALA A 161 -0.37 -19.24 -3.94
CA ALA A 161 -0.58 -18.65 -5.25
C ALA A 161 -0.31 -17.14 -5.25
N VAL A 162 -0.13 -16.62 -6.46
CA VAL A 162 -0.13 -15.20 -6.77
C VAL A 162 -1.00 -14.96 -7.99
N SER A 163 -1.62 -13.79 -8.10
CA SER A 163 -2.24 -13.40 -9.37
C SER A 163 -1.17 -13.23 -10.45
N GLY A 164 -1.58 -13.16 -11.72
CA GLY A 164 -0.72 -12.52 -12.72
C GLY A 164 -0.59 -11.01 -12.43
N VAL A 165 0.28 -10.33 -13.19
CA VAL A 165 0.51 -8.89 -12.97
C VAL A 165 -0.77 -8.11 -13.26
N ILE A 166 -1.13 -7.21 -12.35
CA ILE A 166 -2.22 -6.27 -12.53
C ILE A 166 -1.60 -4.93 -12.90
N VAL A 167 -1.99 -4.39 -14.06
CA VAL A 167 -1.49 -3.10 -14.54
C VAL A 167 -2.57 -2.05 -14.34
N GLU A 168 -2.26 -1.02 -13.56
CA GLU A 168 -3.16 0.10 -13.34
C GLU A 168 -2.54 1.39 -13.85
N TYR A 169 -3.26 2.12 -14.71
CA TYR A 169 -2.74 3.33 -15.34
C TYR A 169 -3.83 4.37 -15.62
N TYR A 170 -3.42 5.63 -15.72
CA TYR A 170 -4.32 6.74 -16.02
C TYR A 170 -4.74 6.77 -17.48
N VAL A 171 -6.04 6.67 -17.79
CA VAL A 171 -6.56 6.89 -19.16
C VAL A 171 -6.84 8.37 -19.43
N ALA A 172 -7.28 9.11 -18.42
CA ALA A 172 -7.47 10.56 -18.41
C ALA A 172 -7.30 11.10 -16.99
N LYS A 173 -7.33 12.42 -16.79
CA LYS A 173 -7.23 13.02 -15.44
C LYS A 173 -8.38 12.50 -14.56
N GLY A 174 -8.04 11.77 -13.50
CA GLY A 174 -9.02 11.20 -12.57
C GLY A 174 -9.67 9.90 -13.03
N GLU A 175 -9.31 9.38 -14.21
CA GLU A 175 -9.84 8.12 -14.73
C GLU A 175 -8.69 7.12 -14.87
N ARG A 176 -8.77 6.00 -14.13
CA ARG A 176 -7.80 4.91 -14.18
C ARG A 176 -8.43 3.67 -14.81
N ARG A 177 -7.59 2.90 -15.49
CA ARG A 177 -7.94 1.58 -16.00
C ARG A 177 -7.07 0.55 -15.30
N THR A 178 -7.72 -0.50 -14.82
CA THR A 178 -7.09 -1.69 -14.26
C THR A 178 -7.21 -2.83 -15.26
N VAL A 179 -6.10 -3.50 -15.54
CA VAL A 179 -6.04 -4.69 -16.39
C VAL A 179 -5.46 -5.81 -15.55
N HIS A 180 -6.24 -6.87 -15.37
CA HIS A 180 -5.81 -8.08 -14.66
C HIS A 180 -5.29 -9.09 -15.69
N HIS A 181 -4.11 -9.63 -15.43
CA HIS A 181 -3.54 -10.72 -16.21
C HIS A 181 -3.50 -12.00 -15.36
N GLY A 182 -3.61 -13.16 -16.01
CA GLY A 182 -3.64 -14.45 -15.32
C GLY A 182 -5.00 -14.80 -14.72
N GLU A 183 -5.04 -15.97 -14.08
CA GLU A 183 -6.19 -16.43 -13.27
C GLU A 183 -5.93 -16.10 -11.80
N VAL A 184 -7.00 -15.96 -11.02
CA VAL A 184 -6.94 -15.77 -9.57
C VAL A 184 -7.79 -16.83 -8.87
N PRO A 185 -7.41 -17.26 -7.66
CA PRO A 185 -8.26 -18.08 -6.80
C PRO A 185 -9.66 -17.45 -6.60
N ASP A 186 -10.68 -18.30 -6.41
CA ASP A 186 -12.05 -17.87 -6.09
C ASP A 186 -12.19 -17.58 -4.58
N ARG A 187 -11.37 -16.65 -4.09
CA ARG A 187 -11.38 -16.10 -2.72
C ARG A 187 -10.66 -14.76 -2.70
N ASP A 188 -10.82 -14.01 -1.61
CA ASP A 188 -10.02 -12.81 -1.39
C ASP A 188 -8.54 -13.14 -1.16
N PRO A 189 -7.61 -12.28 -1.64
CA PRO A 189 -6.19 -12.42 -1.36
C PRO A 189 -5.84 -12.00 0.06
N ASP A 190 -4.68 -12.45 0.51
CA ASP A 190 -4.12 -12.12 1.81
C ASP A 190 -3.43 -10.74 1.81
N ALA A 191 -2.87 -10.34 0.67
CA ALA A 191 -2.43 -8.97 0.43
C ALA A 191 -2.32 -8.68 -1.07
N CYS A 192 -2.19 -7.40 -1.43
CA CYS A 192 -1.83 -6.98 -2.77
C CYS A 192 -0.68 -5.98 -2.69
N VAL A 193 0.49 -6.33 -3.25
CA VAL A 193 1.58 -5.35 -3.39
C VAL A 193 1.21 -4.34 -4.46
N GLU A 194 1.50 -3.07 -4.23
CA GLU A 194 1.25 -1.98 -5.18
C GLU A 194 2.52 -1.18 -5.40
N VAL A 195 3.23 -1.46 -6.49
CA VAL A 195 4.53 -0.84 -6.75
C VAL A 195 4.48 0.11 -7.93
N SER A 196 5.07 1.28 -7.73
CA SER A 196 5.53 2.11 -8.83
C SER A 196 6.74 1.45 -9.47
N PRO A 197 6.98 1.66 -10.78
CA PRO A 197 8.23 1.26 -11.40
C PRO A 197 9.43 1.75 -10.57
N ALA A 198 10.38 0.83 -10.35
CA ALA A 198 11.63 1.12 -9.68
C ALA A 198 12.78 0.47 -10.46
N PRO A 199 13.95 1.14 -10.58
CA PRO A 199 15.10 0.67 -11.35
C PRO A 199 15.88 -0.42 -10.61
N LEU A 200 15.19 -1.46 -10.14
CA LEU A 200 15.79 -2.58 -9.43
C LEU A 200 16.18 -3.67 -10.43
N VAL A 201 17.45 -4.09 -10.42
CA VAL A 201 18.04 -5.03 -11.39
C VAL A 201 18.31 -6.42 -10.81
N ALA A 202 17.92 -6.65 -9.55
CA ALA A 202 18.03 -7.93 -8.86
C ALA A 202 16.75 -8.23 -8.07
N VAL A 203 16.47 -9.52 -7.88
CA VAL A 203 15.23 -9.98 -7.24
C VAL A 203 15.24 -9.76 -5.73
N GLU A 204 16.39 -9.78 -5.06
CA GLU A 204 16.48 -9.59 -3.62
C GLU A 204 16.15 -8.16 -3.19
N PRO A 205 16.72 -7.09 -3.80
CA PRO A 205 16.25 -5.73 -3.57
C PRO A 205 14.79 -5.51 -3.96
N PHE A 206 14.29 -6.25 -4.97
CA PHE A 206 12.88 -6.20 -5.35
C PHE A 206 11.97 -6.79 -4.27
N ARG A 207 12.30 -7.96 -3.71
CA ARG A 207 11.63 -8.55 -2.55
C ARG A 207 11.57 -7.56 -1.37
N ASP A 208 12.70 -6.92 -1.08
CA ASP A 208 12.77 -5.93 0.01
C ASP A 208 11.90 -4.70 -0.29
N TYR A 209 11.78 -4.31 -1.56
CA TYR A 209 10.89 -3.24 -2.00
C TYR A 209 9.41 -3.62 -1.84
N LEU A 210 9.02 -4.85 -2.20
CA LEU A 210 7.68 -5.39 -1.97
C LEU A 210 7.33 -5.42 -0.47
N ALA A 211 8.27 -5.90 0.35
CA ALA A 211 8.10 -5.92 1.80
C ALA A 211 8.00 -4.50 2.40
N TYR A 212 8.76 -3.54 1.88
CA TYR A 212 8.67 -2.14 2.29
C TYR A 212 7.34 -1.51 1.88
N ASN A 213 6.82 -1.84 0.69
CA ASN A 213 5.49 -1.41 0.27
C ASN A 213 4.42 -1.90 1.26
N LEU A 214 4.41 -3.19 1.63
CA LEU A 214 3.49 -3.71 2.65
C LEU A 214 3.67 -3.03 4.01
N ARG A 215 4.90 -2.70 4.42
CA ARG A 215 5.16 -1.90 5.63
C ARG A 215 4.46 -0.54 5.57
N CYS A 216 4.50 0.13 4.41
CA CYS A 216 3.74 1.35 4.17
C CYS A 216 2.22 1.10 4.13
N GLN A 217 1.75 -0.05 3.64
CA GLN A 217 0.31 -0.38 3.69
C GLN A 217 -0.19 -0.61 5.13
N ILE A 218 0.62 -1.23 5.99
CA ILE A 218 0.29 -1.39 7.43
C ILE A 218 0.13 -0.01 8.09
N ARG A 219 1.05 0.92 7.80
CA ARG A 219 0.91 2.33 8.22
C ARG A 219 -0.42 2.91 7.74
N ASP A 220 -0.75 2.73 6.46
CA ASP A 220 -1.95 3.27 5.84
C ASP A 220 -3.22 2.73 6.53
N CYS A 221 -3.22 1.47 6.96
CA CYS A 221 -4.32 0.89 7.75
C CYS A 221 -4.52 1.66 9.07
N TYR A 222 -3.47 1.84 9.87
CA TYR A 222 -3.55 2.58 11.14
C TYR A 222 -3.98 4.04 10.93
N VAL A 223 -3.35 4.74 10.00
CA VAL A 223 -3.69 6.13 9.67
C VAL A 223 -5.14 6.22 9.18
N GLY A 224 -5.58 5.26 8.37
CA GLY A 224 -6.95 5.14 7.88
C GLY A 224 -7.98 4.85 8.96
N MET A 225 -7.57 4.32 10.11
CA MET A 225 -8.41 4.16 11.30
C MET A 225 -8.39 5.40 12.20
N GLY A 226 -7.64 6.45 11.85
CA GLY A 226 -7.41 7.59 12.74
C GLY A 226 -6.51 7.23 13.93
N LEU A 227 -5.68 6.20 13.81
CA LEU A 227 -4.71 5.79 14.81
C LEU A 227 -3.30 6.23 14.44
N GLU A 228 -2.47 6.39 15.46
CA GLU A 228 -1.02 6.48 15.26
C GLU A 228 -0.45 5.06 15.14
N PRO A 229 0.26 4.72 14.05
CA PRO A 229 0.85 3.40 13.89
C PRO A 229 1.91 3.10 14.97
N PRO A 230 2.14 1.82 15.31
CA PRO A 230 3.30 1.39 16.07
C PRO A 230 4.61 1.91 15.46
N SER A 231 5.64 2.15 16.28
CA SER A 231 6.88 2.83 15.85
C SER A 231 7.55 2.17 14.63
N GLN A 232 7.53 0.85 14.55
CA GLN A 232 8.10 0.11 13.42
C GLN A 232 7.35 0.32 12.10
N TYR A 233 6.13 0.85 12.11
CA TYR A 233 5.35 1.17 10.91
C TYR A 233 5.28 2.67 10.64
N LYS A 234 5.99 3.51 11.41
CA LYS A 234 6.11 4.95 11.13
C LYS A 234 7.13 5.21 10.03
N VAL A 235 6.78 4.82 8.81
CA VAL A 235 7.64 4.94 7.63
C VAL A 235 7.08 5.89 6.59
N LEU A 236 7.96 6.45 5.76
CA LEU A 236 7.61 7.27 4.61
C LEU A 236 7.71 6.48 3.30
N GLY A 237 6.84 6.80 2.36
CA GLY A 237 6.80 6.17 1.04
C GLY A 237 5.40 5.67 0.65
N PRO A 238 5.20 5.31 -0.62
CA PRO A 238 3.92 4.85 -1.12
C PRO A 238 3.56 3.46 -0.57
N GLY A 239 2.41 3.37 0.09
CA GLY A 239 1.74 2.13 0.43
C GLY A 239 0.64 1.86 -0.59
N GLN A 240 -0.61 1.88 -0.14
CA GLN A 240 -1.76 1.73 -1.02
C GLN A 240 -2.05 3.02 -1.78
N TYR A 241 -2.34 2.89 -3.08
CA TYR A 241 -2.57 4.04 -3.94
C TYR A 241 -3.78 4.88 -3.49
N ARG A 242 -4.85 4.22 -3.02
CA ARG A 242 -6.04 4.91 -2.50
C ARG A 242 -5.72 5.86 -1.34
N PHE A 243 -4.75 5.50 -0.50
CA PHE A 243 -4.30 6.35 0.62
C PHE A 243 -3.38 7.47 0.14
N THR A 244 -2.51 7.20 -0.84
CA THR A 244 -1.74 8.26 -1.51
C THR A 244 -2.67 9.35 -2.05
N GLY A 245 -3.79 8.96 -2.68
CA GLY A 245 -4.82 9.90 -3.13
C GLY A 245 -5.42 10.71 -1.97
N LYS A 246 -5.70 10.10 -0.82
CA LYS A 246 -6.18 10.82 0.37
C LYS A 246 -5.15 11.82 0.90
N TYR A 247 -3.89 11.40 1.04
CA TYR A 247 -2.80 12.24 1.55
C TYR A 247 -2.55 13.48 0.68
N GLN A 248 -2.83 13.39 -0.62
CA GLN A 248 -2.72 14.51 -1.55
C GLN A 248 -3.87 15.52 -1.46
N HIS A 249 -5.07 15.08 -1.06
CA HIS A 249 -6.28 15.88 -1.23
C HIS A 249 -7.00 16.23 0.08
N PHE A 250 -6.71 15.52 1.17
CA PHE A 250 -7.41 15.68 2.44
C PHE A 250 -6.49 16.40 3.41
N GLU A 251 -6.90 17.59 3.86
CA GLU A 251 -6.09 18.46 4.73
C GLU A 251 -5.77 17.84 6.10
N CYS A 252 -6.51 16.80 6.51
CA CYS A 252 -6.31 16.13 7.78
C CYS A 252 -5.08 15.20 7.82
N TYR A 253 -4.44 14.91 6.69
CA TYR A 253 -3.31 14.00 6.61
C TYR A 253 -2.01 14.72 6.24
N PRO A 254 -0.91 14.42 6.93
CA PRO A 254 0.44 14.63 6.42
C PRO A 254 0.71 13.87 5.11
N GLU A 255 1.70 14.31 4.33
CA GLU A 255 2.10 13.70 3.06
C GLU A 255 2.93 12.40 3.25
N TYR A 256 2.42 11.41 3.99
CA TYR A 256 3.16 10.18 4.32
C TYR A 256 3.71 9.39 3.13
N TYR A 257 3.11 9.56 1.94
CA TYR A 257 3.54 8.94 0.70
C TYR A 257 4.88 9.49 0.19
N ARG A 258 5.26 10.71 0.60
CA ARG A 258 6.50 11.36 0.18
C ARG A 258 7.68 10.88 1.00
N LYS A 259 8.71 10.41 0.31
CA LYS A 259 9.94 9.89 0.93
C LYS A 259 10.77 10.96 1.64
N ASP A 260 10.60 12.23 1.23
CA ASP A 260 11.33 13.40 1.71
C ASP A 260 10.53 14.27 2.70
N ALA A 261 9.34 13.82 3.13
CA ALA A 261 8.50 14.60 4.04
C ALA A 261 9.13 14.71 5.44
N ASP A 262 9.11 15.93 6.01
CA ASP A 262 9.52 16.18 7.39
C ASP A 262 8.33 15.98 8.34
N ILE A 263 8.10 14.72 8.75
CA ILE A 263 7.01 14.33 9.65
C ILE A 263 7.61 13.74 10.94
N PRO A 264 7.35 14.33 12.13
CA PRO A 264 7.95 13.87 13.37
C PRO A 264 7.73 12.38 13.65
N GLY A 265 8.83 11.64 13.80
CA GLY A 265 8.81 10.21 14.10
C GLY A 265 8.63 9.30 12.90
N TYR A 266 8.62 9.84 11.67
CA TYR A 266 8.56 9.08 10.42
C TYR A 266 9.87 9.25 9.63
N SER A 267 10.29 8.18 8.95
CA SER A 267 11.51 8.13 8.15
C SER A 267 11.29 7.30 6.89
N HIS A 268 11.95 7.68 5.79
CA HIS A 268 12.12 6.75 4.67
C HIS A 268 13.33 5.86 4.97
N GLU A 269 13.11 4.55 5.04
CA GLU A 269 14.14 3.58 5.46
C GLU A 269 14.47 2.56 4.38
N PHE A 270 13.82 2.64 3.22
CA PHE A 270 14.15 1.76 2.10
C PHE A 270 15.40 2.26 1.38
N THR A 271 16.49 1.54 1.57
CA THR A 271 17.73 1.70 0.82
C THR A 271 18.00 0.39 0.12
N PRO A 272 17.72 0.26 -1.20
CA PRO A 272 18.02 -0.97 -1.90
C PRO A 272 19.52 -1.21 -1.86
N GLU A 273 19.96 -2.44 -1.61
CA GLU A 273 21.36 -2.81 -1.86
C GLU A 273 21.60 -2.67 -3.36
N LEU A 274 22.44 -1.72 -3.72
CA LEU A 274 22.81 -1.49 -5.11
C LEU A 274 24.03 -2.35 -5.44
N PRO A 275 24.17 -2.80 -6.71
CA PRO A 275 25.39 -3.48 -7.16
C PRO A 275 26.64 -2.58 -7.12
N VAL A 276 26.48 -1.30 -6.74
CA VAL A 276 27.53 -0.28 -6.63
C VAL A 276 27.77 0.06 -5.16
N SER A 277 29.03 0.15 -4.73
CA SER A 277 29.37 0.35 -3.30
C SER A 277 28.98 1.74 -2.77
N GLU A 278 28.72 1.86 -1.45
CA GLU A 278 28.49 3.17 -0.78
C GLU A 278 29.63 4.16 -1.04
N SER A 279 30.86 3.68 -1.24
CA SER A 279 32.02 4.51 -1.56
C SER A 279 31.99 5.11 -2.97
N GLU A 280 31.31 4.46 -3.91
CA GLU A 280 31.10 4.94 -5.28
C GLU A 280 29.86 5.84 -5.35
N LEU A 281 28.87 5.62 -4.47
CA LEU A 281 27.65 6.43 -4.33
C LEU A 281 27.87 7.72 -3.52
N GLY A 282 28.89 7.76 -2.66
CA GLY A 282 29.16 8.79 -1.65
C GLY A 282 29.47 10.22 -2.15
N GLY A 283 29.24 10.50 -3.43
CA GLY A 283 29.33 11.85 -4.01
C GLY A 283 28.11 12.27 -4.84
N LEU A 284 27.09 11.42 -5.01
CA LEU A 284 25.98 11.62 -5.97
C LEU A 284 24.60 11.79 -5.32
N LEU A 285 24.44 11.36 -4.07
CA LEU A 285 23.17 11.50 -3.35
C LEU A 285 23.10 12.86 -2.63
N GLU A 286 22.39 13.82 -3.21
CA GLU A 286 21.99 15.03 -2.48
C GLU A 286 20.74 14.75 -1.65
N ALA A 287 20.87 14.81 -0.33
CA ALA A 287 19.78 14.61 0.64
C ALA A 287 18.63 15.66 0.54
N THR A 288 18.67 16.58 -0.42
CA THR A 288 17.81 17.76 -0.51
C THR A 288 17.21 18.02 -1.90
N GLY A 289 17.33 17.07 -2.84
CA GLY A 289 16.83 17.24 -4.21
C GLY A 289 15.38 16.77 -4.40
N ASN A 290 14.59 17.53 -5.16
CA ASN A 290 13.24 17.17 -5.65
C ASN A 290 13.27 16.02 -6.71
N GLN A 291 14.40 15.34 -6.87
CA GLN A 291 14.68 14.32 -7.86
C GLN A 291 14.39 12.94 -7.29
N SER A 292 13.79 12.05 -8.08
CA SER A 292 13.54 10.68 -7.65
C SER A 292 14.85 9.94 -7.36
N LEU A 293 14.79 8.87 -6.56
CA LEU A 293 15.95 8.00 -6.32
C LEU A 293 16.58 7.52 -7.64
N TYR A 294 15.75 7.28 -8.66
CA TYR A 294 16.17 7.01 -10.03
C TYR A 294 16.94 8.19 -10.64
N ASP A 295 16.42 9.43 -10.59
CA ASP A 295 17.13 10.59 -11.13
C ASP A 295 18.49 10.85 -10.47
N GLN A 296 18.63 10.51 -9.18
CA GLN A 296 19.89 10.67 -8.44
C GLN A 296 20.89 9.54 -8.69
N LEU A 297 20.39 8.34 -9.04
CA LEU A 297 21.21 7.13 -9.14
C LEU A 297 21.33 6.57 -10.54
N LYS A 298 20.56 7.04 -11.53
CA LYS A 298 20.55 6.52 -12.91
C LYS A 298 21.94 6.52 -13.53
N ASP A 299 22.71 7.59 -13.33
CA ASP A 299 24.04 7.71 -13.89
C ASP A 299 25.03 6.72 -13.23
N THR A 300 24.76 6.26 -12.00
CA THR A 300 25.60 5.29 -11.26
C THR A 300 25.13 3.84 -11.44
N LEU A 301 23.82 3.62 -11.51
CA LEU A 301 23.20 2.31 -11.67
C LEU A 301 23.42 1.73 -13.06
N PHE A 302 23.61 2.60 -14.05
CA PHE A 302 23.64 2.24 -15.47
C PHE A 302 24.89 2.74 -16.21
N SER A 303 25.94 3.19 -15.49
CA SER A 303 27.25 3.41 -16.09
C SER A 303 28.04 2.08 -16.19
N ALA A 304 28.09 1.54 -17.40
CA ALA A 304 29.15 0.65 -17.89
C ALA A 304 30.06 1.41 -18.87
#